data_AF-A0A9W4X6J3-F1
#
_entry.id   AF-A0A9W4X6J3-F1
#
_cell.length_a   1.000
_cell.length_b   1.000
_cell.length_c   1.000
_cell.angle_alpha   90.00
_cell.angle_beta   90.00
_cell.angle_gamma   90.00
#
_symmetry.space_group_name_H-M   'P 1'
#
loop_
_entity.id
_entity.type
_entity.pdbx_description
1 polymer ?
#
loop_
_entity_poly.entity_id
_entity_poly.type
_entity_poly.pdbx_seq_one_letter_code
_entity_poly.pdbx_strand_id
1 'polypeptide(L)'
;MEILQGFRECIVSGTPEDYVKIYTDCWDIEPDNRPVMCKVRNELKAMIEKTNINGNNDEDKSNFQLSKQQLCLDNVNASSKVTDILNVVIDLYKTAQHNKNITKVLMERIIAANSAVEILKAREDLFTLKNYTSLQILIQVLQKMKKFIEEITQYNTVQKFLWPKLIEKRFKELCKDYESSISLLDFTLTVDFRINSDKDDKILKEDIEDLHKFQEALEE
;
A
#
# COMPACT_ATOMS: atom_id res chain seq x y z
N MET A 1 28.73 -33.89 4.32
CA MET A 1 27.50 -33.11 4.09
C MET A 1 27.91 -31.83 3.37
N GLU A 2 28.00 -31.90 2.04
CA GLU A 2 28.67 -30.89 1.19
C GLU A 2 27.89 -29.58 1.09
N ILE A 3 26.57 -29.64 1.24
CA ILE A 3 25.67 -28.47 1.25
C ILE A 3 26.00 -27.52 2.42
N LEU A 4 26.33 -28.05 3.59
CA LEU A 4 26.71 -27.26 4.77
C LEU A 4 28.05 -26.53 4.61
N GLN A 5 28.86 -26.92 3.62
CA GLN A 5 30.15 -26.31 3.30
C GLN A 5 30.06 -25.30 2.15
N GLY A 6 28.85 -25.01 1.66
CA GLY A 6 28.66 -24.04 0.58
C GLY A 6 28.93 -24.59 -0.82
N PHE A 7 29.28 -25.87 -0.97
CA PHE A 7 29.43 -26.49 -2.28
C PHE A 7 28.10 -26.50 -3.02
N ARG A 8 28.17 -26.21 -4.33
CA ARG A 8 27.03 -26.15 -5.26
C ARG A 8 27.31 -27.03 -6.47
N GLU A 9 26.24 -27.46 -7.11
CA GLU A 9 26.33 -28.25 -8.33
C GLU A 9 27.05 -27.45 -9.42
N CYS A 10 27.89 -28.12 -10.20
CA CYS A 10 28.50 -27.51 -11.37
C CYS A 10 27.43 -27.25 -12.43
N ILE A 11 27.51 -26.09 -13.09
CA ILE A 11 26.64 -25.77 -14.22
C ILE A 11 26.79 -26.84 -15.29
N VAL A 12 25.67 -27.39 -15.73
CA VAL A 12 25.64 -28.40 -16.78
C VAL A 12 25.95 -27.75 -18.13
N SER A 13 26.86 -28.36 -18.89
CA SER A 13 27.20 -27.88 -20.23
C SER A 13 25.95 -27.80 -21.12
N GLY A 14 25.76 -26.65 -21.79
CA GLY A 14 24.60 -26.40 -22.64
C GLY A 14 23.39 -25.77 -21.94
N THR A 15 23.47 -25.51 -20.64
CA THR A 15 22.45 -24.70 -19.95
C THR A 15 22.46 -23.25 -20.48
N PRO A 16 21.29 -22.65 -20.80
CA PRO A 16 21.22 -21.25 -21.23
C PRO A 16 21.82 -20.30 -20.20
N GLU A 17 22.68 -19.36 -20.64
CA GLU A 17 23.37 -18.39 -19.77
C GLU A 17 22.38 -17.59 -18.90
N ASP A 18 21.28 -17.22 -19.52
CA ASP A 18 20.15 -16.55 -18.93
C ASP A 18 19.62 -17.35 -17.71
N TYR A 19 19.40 -18.65 -17.83
CA TYR A 19 18.96 -19.52 -16.72
C TYR A 19 20.04 -19.69 -15.66
N VAL A 20 21.32 -19.81 -16.07
CA VAL A 20 22.47 -19.86 -15.16
C VAL A 20 22.49 -18.63 -14.25
N LYS A 21 22.22 -17.45 -14.81
CA LYS A 21 22.15 -16.21 -14.06
C LYS A 21 21.03 -16.25 -13.01
N ILE A 22 19.81 -16.63 -13.39
CA ILE A 22 18.68 -16.75 -12.44
C ILE A 22 19.05 -17.69 -11.29
N TYR A 23 19.55 -18.88 -11.63
CA TYR A 23 19.93 -19.89 -10.66
C TYR A 23 21.00 -19.36 -9.69
N THR A 24 22.01 -18.66 -10.21
CA THR A 24 23.08 -18.05 -9.42
C THR A 24 22.51 -16.98 -8.47
N ASP A 25 21.67 -16.08 -8.98
CA ASP A 25 21.04 -15.02 -8.20
C ASP A 25 20.15 -15.62 -7.07
N CYS A 26 19.41 -16.69 -7.35
CA CYS A 26 18.54 -17.37 -6.37
C CYS A 26 19.31 -18.06 -5.23
N TRP A 27 20.56 -18.43 -5.50
CA TRP A 27 21.44 -19.13 -4.57
C TRP A 27 22.56 -18.24 -4.02
N ASP A 28 22.36 -16.91 -4.03
CA ASP A 28 23.26 -15.97 -3.38
C ASP A 28 23.45 -16.36 -1.89
N ILE A 29 24.70 -16.29 -1.45
CA ILE A 29 25.08 -16.64 -0.08
C ILE A 29 24.44 -15.68 0.93
N GLU A 30 24.29 -14.41 0.53
CA GLU A 30 23.61 -13.37 1.30
C GLU A 30 22.10 -13.43 1.02
N PRO A 31 21.26 -13.74 2.02
CA PRO A 31 19.82 -13.88 1.82
C PRO A 31 19.15 -12.63 1.26
N ASP A 32 19.63 -11.44 1.65
CA ASP A 32 19.06 -10.15 1.23
C ASP A 32 19.32 -9.84 -0.26
N ASN A 33 20.33 -10.47 -0.87
CA ASN A 33 20.63 -10.31 -2.29
C ASN A 33 19.77 -11.21 -3.18
N ARG A 34 19.10 -12.21 -2.61
CA ARG A 34 18.30 -13.16 -3.39
C ARG A 34 17.11 -12.46 -4.02
N PRO A 35 16.83 -12.72 -5.31
CA PRO A 35 15.67 -12.17 -5.98
C PRO A 35 14.39 -12.71 -5.34
N VAL A 36 13.41 -11.84 -5.16
CA VAL A 36 12.06 -12.27 -4.80
C VAL A 36 11.47 -13.14 -5.90
N MET A 37 10.58 -14.08 -5.52
CA MET A 37 10.01 -15.08 -6.44
C MET A 37 9.36 -14.47 -7.69
N CYS A 38 8.76 -13.28 -7.57
CA CYS A 38 8.20 -12.55 -8.71
C CYS A 38 9.26 -12.19 -9.76
N LYS A 39 10.47 -11.79 -9.35
CA LYS A 39 11.58 -11.46 -10.25
C LYS A 39 12.08 -12.72 -10.96
N VAL A 40 12.30 -13.81 -10.22
CA VAL A 40 12.70 -15.13 -10.76
C VAL A 40 11.70 -15.62 -11.81
N ARG A 41 10.40 -15.58 -11.48
CA ARG A 41 9.32 -15.94 -12.39
C ARG A 41 9.35 -15.11 -13.67
N ASN A 42 9.62 -13.80 -13.56
CA ASN A 42 9.64 -12.91 -14.72
C ASN A 42 10.82 -13.19 -15.64
N GLU A 43 12.01 -13.40 -15.09
CA GLU A 43 13.21 -13.71 -15.87
C GLU A 43 13.06 -15.07 -16.57
N LEU A 44 12.55 -16.11 -15.88
CA LEU A 44 12.29 -17.43 -16.49
C LEU A 44 11.29 -17.34 -17.65
N LYS A 45 10.24 -16.54 -17.47
CA LYS A 45 9.23 -16.38 -18.51
C LYS A 45 9.79 -15.66 -19.73
N ALA A 46 10.60 -14.61 -19.54
CA ALA A 46 11.26 -13.91 -20.64
C ALA A 46 12.15 -14.86 -21.47
N MET A 47 12.79 -15.85 -20.83
CA MET A 47 13.58 -16.87 -21.53
C MET A 47 12.70 -17.78 -22.40
N ILE A 48 11.56 -18.22 -21.87
CA ILE A 48 10.58 -19.03 -22.61
C ILE A 48 10.02 -18.24 -23.81
N GLU A 49 9.76 -16.95 -23.63
CA GLU A 49 9.28 -16.07 -24.70
C GLU A 49 10.34 -15.86 -25.80
N LYS A 50 11.62 -15.68 -25.44
CA LYS A 50 12.73 -15.64 -26.42
C LYS A 50 12.82 -16.92 -27.26
N THR A 51 12.52 -18.08 -26.67
CA THR A 51 12.55 -19.37 -27.39
C THR A 51 11.35 -19.60 -28.30
N ASN A 52 10.21 -18.96 -28.06
CA ASN A 52 8.95 -19.17 -28.80
C ASN A 52 8.79 -18.31 -30.07
N ILE A 53 9.75 -17.45 -30.41
CA ILE A 53 9.71 -16.66 -31.66
C ILE A 53 9.79 -17.56 -32.92
N ASN A 54 10.13 -18.85 -32.78
CA ASN A 54 10.22 -19.81 -33.88
C ASN A 54 9.07 -20.85 -33.97
N GLY A 55 7.96 -20.69 -33.23
CA GLY A 55 6.87 -21.68 -33.29
C GLY A 55 5.50 -21.16 -32.87
N ASN A 56 4.69 -20.85 -33.88
CA ASN A 56 3.22 -20.70 -33.95
C ASN A 56 2.46 -19.98 -32.82
N ASN A 57 1.71 -18.96 -33.26
CA ASN A 57 0.83 -18.09 -32.50
C ASN A 57 -0.32 -18.85 -31.80
N ASP A 58 -0.41 -18.69 -30.48
CA ASP A 58 -1.67 -18.75 -29.71
C ASP A 58 -1.75 -17.48 -28.84
N GLU A 59 -2.33 -16.41 -29.38
CA GLU A 59 -2.35 -15.05 -28.81
C GLU A 59 -3.08 -14.95 -27.45
N ASP A 60 -3.98 -15.90 -27.13
CA ASP A 60 -4.82 -15.84 -25.93
C ASP A 60 -4.10 -16.24 -24.63
N LYS A 61 -3.09 -17.12 -24.68
CA LYS A 61 -2.35 -17.57 -23.47
C LYS A 61 -1.28 -16.56 -23.04
N SER A 62 -0.69 -15.88 -24.02
CA SER A 62 0.29 -14.80 -23.85
C SER A 62 -0.30 -13.62 -23.04
N ASN A 63 -1.50 -13.17 -23.43
CA ASN A 63 -2.17 -12.02 -22.81
C ASN A 63 -2.58 -12.26 -21.34
N PHE A 64 -2.99 -13.48 -20.99
CA PHE A 64 -3.34 -13.82 -19.59
C PHE A 64 -2.12 -13.89 -18.66
N GLN A 65 -0.94 -14.27 -19.17
CA GLN A 65 0.26 -14.32 -18.34
C GLN A 65 0.99 -12.98 -18.24
N LEU A 66 0.97 -12.17 -19.32
CA LEU A 66 1.53 -10.81 -19.31
C LEU A 66 0.77 -9.93 -18.30
N SER A 67 -0.57 -10.05 -18.25
CA SER A 67 -1.42 -9.35 -17.29
C SER A 67 -1.13 -9.75 -15.83
N LYS A 68 -0.77 -11.01 -15.55
CA LYS A 68 -0.43 -11.46 -14.18
C LYS A 68 0.94 -10.95 -13.69
N GLN A 69 1.90 -10.72 -14.60
CA GLN A 69 3.20 -10.11 -14.28
C GLN A 69 3.11 -8.61 -14.05
N GLN A 70 2.35 -7.91 -14.90
CA GLN A 70 2.00 -6.50 -14.69
C GLN A 70 1.34 -6.31 -13.31
N LEU A 71 0.41 -7.22 -12.94
CA LEU A 71 -0.24 -7.21 -11.62
C LEU A 71 0.74 -7.32 -10.44
N CYS A 72 1.81 -8.13 -10.55
CA CYS A 72 2.81 -8.28 -9.50
C CYS A 72 3.67 -7.01 -9.34
N LEU A 73 4.09 -6.41 -10.45
CA LEU A 73 4.87 -5.16 -10.44
C LEU A 73 4.03 -4.00 -9.89
N ASP A 74 2.77 -3.91 -10.29
CA ASP A 74 1.85 -2.88 -9.82
C ASP A 74 1.51 -3.02 -8.32
N ASN A 75 1.55 -4.24 -7.77
CA ASN A 75 1.38 -4.49 -6.33
C ASN A 75 2.63 -4.10 -5.50
N VAL A 76 3.84 -4.35 -6.00
CA VAL A 76 5.07 -3.86 -5.34
C VAL A 76 5.05 -2.34 -5.30
N ASN A 77 4.63 -1.69 -6.40
CA ASN A 77 4.43 -0.25 -6.46
C ASN A 77 3.31 0.23 -5.51
N ALA A 78 2.24 -0.54 -5.35
CA ALA A 78 1.15 -0.24 -4.43
C ALA A 78 1.61 -0.20 -2.96
N SER A 79 2.36 -1.22 -2.52
CA SER A 79 2.96 -1.27 -1.17
C SER A 79 3.89 -0.07 -0.89
N SER A 80 4.75 0.27 -1.85
CA SER A 80 5.62 1.46 -1.74
C SER A 80 4.79 2.74 -1.57
N LYS A 81 3.76 2.95 -2.41
CA LYS A 81 2.89 4.13 -2.33
C LYS A 81 2.20 4.28 -0.97
N VAL A 82 1.71 3.17 -0.40
CA VAL A 82 1.07 3.20 0.92
C VAL A 82 2.08 3.52 2.03
N THR A 83 3.28 2.96 1.94
CA THR A 83 4.38 3.26 2.87
C THR A 83 4.78 4.74 2.81
N ASP A 84 4.89 5.31 1.61
CA ASP A 84 5.22 6.73 1.42
C ASP A 84 4.13 7.64 2.01
N ILE A 85 2.86 7.30 1.79
CA ILE A 85 1.72 8.02 2.40
C ILE A 85 1.82 7.97 3.93
N LEU A 86 2.07 6.79 4.49
CA LEU A 86 2.18 6.59 5.93
C LEU A 86 3.29 7.45 6.54
N ASN A 87 4.48 7.44 5.95
CA ASN A 87 5.62 8.21 6.44
C ASN A 87 5.31 9.72 6.48
N VAL A 88 4.72 10.26 5.40
CA VAL A 88 4.33 11.67 5.37
C VAL A 88 3.30 11.99 6.45
N VAL A 89 2.29 11.13 6.64
CA VAL A 89 1.25 11.36 7.65
C VAL A 89 1.81 11.28 9.07
N ILE A 90 2.74 10.38 9.35
CA ILE A 90 3.45 10.31 10.63
C ILE A 90 4.15 11.64 10.94
N ASP A 91 4.80 12.25 9.95
CA ASP A 91 5.51 13.52 10.15
C ASP A 91 4.57 14.71 10.30
N LEU A 92 3.46 14.74 9.54
CA LEU A 92 2.39 15.72 9.73
C LEU A 92 1.79 15.63 11.14
N TYR A 93 1.53 14.42 11.64
CA TYR A 93 1.00 14.22 12.98
C TYR A 93 1.96 14.74 14.07
N LYS A 94 3.27 14.48 13.94
CA LYS A 94 4.29 14.99 14.88
C LYS A 94 4.34 16.52 14.91
N THR A 95 4.12 17.17 13.77
CA THR A 95 4.26 18.63 13.61
C THR A 95 2.96 19.41 13.77
N ALA A 96 1.80 18.72 13.77
CA ALA A 96 0.49 19.32 13.91
C ALA A 96 0.37 20.11 15.23
N GLN A 97 -0.14 21.35 15.15
CA GLN A 97 -0.46 22.16 16.34
C GLN A 97 -1.94 22.05 16.73
N HIS A 98 -2.82 21.89 15.74
CA HIS A 98 -4.27 21.75 15.89
C HIS A 98 -4.75 20.44 15.26
N ASN A 99 -6.02 20.08 15.49
CA ASN A 99 -6.68 18.91 14.89
C ASN A 99 -5.90 17.59 15.11
N LYS A 100 -5.22 17.47 16.25
CA LYS A 100 -4.35 16.34 16.56
C LYS A 100 -5.13 15.04 16.69
N ASN A 101 -6.35 15.06 17.23
CA ASN A 101 -7.11 13.84 17.44
C ASN A 101 -7.69 13.32 16.11
N ILE A 102 -8.24 14.21 15.28
CA ILE A 102 -8.66 13.88 13.90
C ILE A 102 -7.48 13.32 13.10
N THR A 103 -6.33 13.97 13.18
CA THR A 103 -5.11 13.53 12.50
C THR A 103 -4.66 12.16 12.98
N LYS A 104 -4.67 11.92 14.31
CA LYS A 104 -4.32 10.64 14.91
C LYS A 104 -5.23 9.51 14.41
N VAL A 105 -6.53 9.73 14.41
CA VAL A 105 -7.52 8.75 13.97
C VAL A 105 -7.30 8.35 12.51
N LEU A 106 -7.06 9.32 11.62
CA LEU A 106 -6.77 9.02 10.21
C LEU A 106 -5.39 8.35 10.02
N MET A 107 -4.38 8.74 10.80
CA MET A 107 -3.07 8.09 10.79
C MET A 107 -3.17 6.61 11.21
N GLU A 108 -3.90 6.30 12.28
CA GLU A 108 -4.11 4.92 12.74
C GLU A 108 -4.80 4.06 11.68
N ARG A 109 -5.76 4.62 10.93
CA ARG A 109 -6.36 3.97 9.76
C ARG A 109 -5.35 3.69 8.64
N ILE A 110 -4.47 4.64 8.36
CA ILE A 110 -3.43 4.45 7.34
C ILE A 110 -2.41 3.39 7.78
N ILE A 111 -2.03 3.33 9.05
CA ILE A 111 -1.17 2.27 9.63
C ILE A 111 -1.84 0.90 9.46
N ALA A 112 -3.13 0.83 9.77
CA ALA A 112 -3.95 -0.36 9.61
C ALA A 112 -3.96 -0.85 8.15
N ALA A 113 -4.25 0.04 7.21
CA ALA A 113 -4.21 -0.27 5.79
C ALA A 113 -2.83 -0.71 5.31
N ASN A 114 -1.75 -0.04 5.74
CA ASN A 114 -0.38 -0.42 5.41
C ASN A 114 -0.07 -1.85 5.86
N SER A 115 -0.47 -2.19 7.09
CA SER A 115 -0.32 -3.54 7.63
C SER A 115 -1.06 -4.58 6.79
N ALA A 116 -2.29 -4.29 6.37
CA ALA A 116 -3.05 -5.17 5.49
C ALA A 116 -2.37 -5.36 4.13
N VAL A 117 -1.80 -4.30 3.55
CA VAL A 117 -1.09 -4.35 2.26
C VAL A 117 0.21 -5.16 2.34
N GLU A 118 0.96 -5.07 3.42
CA GLU A 118 2.15 -5.92 3.60
C GLU A 118 1.79 -7.40 3.73
N ILE A 119 0.66 -7.72 4.40
CA ILE A 119 0.19 -9.11 4.47
C ILE A 119 -0.27 -9.62 3.10
N LEU A 120 -0.95 -8.77 2.31
CA LEU A 120 -1.30 -9.09 0.92
C LEU A 120 -0.05 -9.42 0.10
N LYS A 121 1.00 -8.62 0.23
CA LYS A 121 2.27 -8.80 -0.48
C LYS A 121 2.98 -10.10 -0.10
N ALA A 122 2.87 -10.54 1.16
CA ALA A 122 3.46 -11.78 1.63
C ALA A 122 2.72 -13.05 1.15
N ARG A 123 1.49 -12.92 0.63
CA ARG A 123 0.60 -14.04 0.28
C ARG A 123 0.40 -14.15 -1.23
N GLU A 124 1.18 -15.00 -1.88
CA GLU A 124 1.13 -15.20 -3.34
C GLU A 124 -0.23 -15.67 -3.87
N ASP A 125 -1.02 -16.34 -3.04
CA ASP A 125 -2.36 -16.86 -3.36
C ASP A 125 -3.41 -15.75 -3.54
N LEU A 126 -3.14 -14.55 -3.03
CA LEU A 126 -4.13 -13.47 -2.93
C LEU A 126 -3.96 -12.40 -4.02
N PHE A 127 -3.06 -12.64 -4.99
CA PHE A 127 -2.86 -11.78 -6.17
C PHE A 127 -3.90 -12.04 -7.27
N THR A 128 -5.14 -11.63 -7.00
CA THR A 128 -6.24 -11.65 -7.97
C THR A 128 -6.47 -10.25 -8.57
N LEU A 129 -7.00 -10.20 -9.80
CA LEU A 129 -7.39 -8.93 -10.44
C LEU A 129 -8.43 -8.15 -9.59
N LYS A 130 -9.32 -8.87 -8.90
CA LYS A 130 -10.28 -8.29 -7.97
C LYS A 130 -9.57 -7.55 -6.83
N ASN A 131 -8.59 -8.20 -6.20
CA ASN A 131 -7.84 -7.64 -5.07
C ASN A 131 -6.99 -6.45 -5.51
N TYR A 132 -6.43 -6.48 -6.72
CA TYR A 132 -5.72 -5.34 -7.29
C TYR A 132 -6.63 -4.11 -7.42
N THR A 133 -7.82 -4.27 -8.00
CA THR A 133 -8.79 -3.17 -8.12
C THR A 133 -9.20 -2.62 -6.76
N SER A 134 -9.48 -3.49 -5.79
CA SER A 134 -9.78 -3.09 -4.40
C SER A 134 -8.61 -2.34 -3.76
N LEU A 135 -7.36 -2.77 -4.00
CA LEU A 135 -6.15 -2.12 -3.51
C LEU A 135 -5.97 -0.72 -4.13
N GLN A 136 -6.23 -0.56 -5.42
CA GLN A 136 -6.17 0.76 -6.06
C GLN A 136 -7.21 1.73 -5.48
N ILE A 137 -8.42 1.26 -5.19
CA ILE A 137 -9.46 2.05 -4.53
C ILE A 137 -8.99 2.47 -3.13
N LEU A 138 -8.45 1.53 -2.34
CA LEU A 138 -7.89 1.83 -1.03
C LEU A 138 -6.80 2.91 -1.12
N ILE A 139 -5.83 2.76 -2.02
CA ILE A 139 -4.74 3.73 -2.21
C ILE A 139 -5.28 5.14 -2.52
N GLN A 140 -6.30 5.25 -3.36
CA GLN A 140 -6.94 6.53 -3.65
C GLN A 140 -7.55 7.16 -2.39
N VAL A 141 -8.23 6.36 -1.55
CA VAL A 141 -8.79 6.85 -0.28
C VAL A 141 -7.67 7.30 0.66
N LEU A 142 -6.58 6.54 0.80
CA LEU A 142 -5.44 6.91 1.64
C LEU A 142 -4.78 8.21 1.16
N GLN A 143 -4.70 8.45 -0.16
CA GLN A 143 -4.22 9.72 -0.71
C GLN A 143 -5.16 10.88 -0.37
N LYS A 144 -6.49 10.70 -0.45
CA LYS A 144 -7.44 11.73 -0.02
C LYS A 144 -7.30 12.04 1.47
N MET A 145 -7.10 11.01 2.31
CA MET A 145 -6.85 11.17 3.74
C MET A 145 -5.56 11.95 4.00
N LYS A 146 -4.46 11.58 3.36
CA LYS A 146 -3.18 12.32 3.42
C LYS A 146 -3.38 13.80 3.13
N LYS A 147 -4.03 14.12 2.00
CA LYS A 147 -4.27 15.51 1.59
C LYS A 147 -5.14 16.25 2.61
N PHE A 148 -6.16 15.61 3.14
CA PHE A 148 -6.99 16.22 4.19
C PHE A 148 -6.19 16.47 5.47
N ILE A 149 -5.31 15.55 5.87
CA ILE A 149 -4.40 15.75 7.01
C ILE A 149 -3.47 16.94 6.76
N GLU A 150 -2.86 17.03 5.59
CA GLU A 150 -2.03 18.20 5.20
C GLU A 150 -2.83 19.51 5.34
N GLU A 151 -4.06 19.54 4.85
CA GLU A 151 -4.94 20.71 4.93
C GLU A 151 -5.27 21.09 6.39
N ILE A 152 -5.68 20.13 7.23
CA ILE A 152 -6.11 20.42 8.61
C ILE A 152 -4.96 20.69 9.59
N THR A 153 -3.75 20.24 9.27
CA THR A 153 -2.56 20.43 10.12
C THR A 153 -1.80 21.71 9.79
N GLN A 154 -1.87 22.20 8.54
CA GLN A 154 -1.21 23.43 8.07
C GLN A 154 -2.09 24.69 8.16
N TYR A 155 -2.98 24.77 9.15
CA TYR A 155 -3.97 25.84 9.29
C TYR A 155 -3.39 27.23 8.99
N ASN A 156 -4.00 27.95 8.04
CA ASN A 156 -3.68 29.36 7.77
C ASN A 156 -4.91 30.25 7.99
N THR A 157 -4.65 31.51 8.35
CA THR A 157 -5.59 32.48 8.94
C THR A 157 -6.80 32.84 8.07
N VAL A 158 -6.86 32.38 6.82
CA VAL A 158 -7.88 32.77 5.83
C VAL A 158 -9.19 31.95 5.97
N GLN A 159 -9.21 30.88 6.76
CA GLN A 159 -10.31 29.89 6.78
C GLN A 159 -11.25 30.01 7.99
N LYS A 160 -11.55 31.23 8.46
CA LYS A 160 -12.01 31.52 9.83
C LYS A 160 -13.44 31.12 10.25
N PHE A 161 -14.39 30.81 9.35
CA PHE A 161 -15.82 30.67 9.77
C PHE A 161 -16.60 29.43 9.31
N LEU A 162 -16.24 28.80 8.19
CA LEU A 162 -16.98 27.64 7.64
C LEU A 162 -16.23 26.31 7.81
N TRP A 163 -15.04 26.37 8.39
CA TRP A 163 -14.12 25.24 8.48
C TRP A 163 -14.57 24.12 9.40
N PRO A 164 -15.13 24.38 10.60
CA PRO A 164 -15.55 23.30 11.49
C PRO A 164 -16.59 22.35 10.85
N LYS A 165 -17.63 22.90 10.22
CA LYS A 165 -18.64 22.12 9.49
C LYS A 165 -18.07 21.39 8.28
N LEU A 166 -17.09 22.02 7.60
CA LEU A 166 -16.43 21.43 6.44
C LEU A 166 -15.50 20.27 6.83
N ILE A 167 -14.74 20.43 7.92
CA ILE A 167 -13.91 19.38 8.53
C ILE A 167 -14.80 18.21 8.93
N GLU A 168 -15.88 18.46 9.65
CA GLU A 168 -16.80 17.42 10.11
C GLU A 168 -17.32 16.57 8.95
N LYS A 169 -17.82 17.24 7.91
CA LYS A 169 -18.35 16.59 6.72
C LYS A 169 -17.28 15.77 5.99
N ARG A 170 -16.13 16.37 5.70
CA ARG A 170 -15.05 15.71 4.95
C ARG A 170 -14.44 14.54 5.71
N PHE A 171 -14.29 14.67 7.02
CA PHE A 171 -13.82 13.58 7.87
C PHE A 171 -14.78 12.39 7.83
N LYS A 172 -16.10 12.63 8.00
CA LYS A 172 -17.11 11.57 7.93
C LYS A 172 -17.16 10.88 6.56
N GLU A 173 -17.09 11.66 5.48
CA GLU A 173 -17.02 11.13 4.11
C GLU A 173 -15.78 10.26 3.90
N LEU A 174 -14.59 10.70 4.36
CA LEU A 174 -13.35 9.94 4.26
C LEU A 174 -13.38 8.64 5.06
N CYS A 175 -13.93 8.66 6.28
CA CYS A 175 -14.05 7.45 7.09
C CYS A 175 -14.95 6.41 6.40
N LYS A 176 -16.06 6.85 5.81
CA LYS A 176 -16.96 5.98 5.06
C LYS A 176 -16.33 5.42 3.78
N ASP A 177 -15.61 6.26 3.03
CA ASP A 177 -14.85 5.84 1.84
C ASP A 177 -13.83 4.76 2.21
N TYR A 178 -13.14 4.94 3.34
CA TYR A 178 -12.17 3.98 3.86
C TYR A 178 -12.81 2.65 4.25
N GLU A 179 -13.85 2.67 5.06
CA GLU A 179 -14.58 1.46 5.45
C GLU A 179 -15.10 0.68 4.24
N SER A 180 -15.62 1.40 3.25
CA SER A 180 -16.07 0.82 1.99
C SER A 180 -14.91 0.15 1.24
N SER A 181 -13.76 0.81 1.15
CA SER A 181 -12.56 0.27 0.49
C SER A 181 -12.00 -0.96 1.20
N ILE A 182 -11.99 -0.97 2.54
CA ILE A 182 -11.56 -2.11 3.35
C ILE A 182 -12.54 -3.29 3.19
N SER A 183 -13.85 -3.02 3.16
CA SER A 183 -14.87 -4.05 2.94
C SER A 183 -14.74 -4.70 1.55
N LEU A 184 -14.36 -3.94 0.52
CA LEU A 184 -14.16 -4.45 -0.84
C LEU A 184 -12.92 -5.34 -0.98
N LEU A 185 -11.95 -5.18 -0.09
CA LEU A 185 -10.73 -5.98 -0.07
C LEU A 185 -10.99 -7.41 0.47
N ASP A 186 -12.18 -7.66 1.04
CA ASP A 186 -12.74 -8.96 1.46
C ASP A 186 -11.69 -9.91 2.08
N PHE A 187 -11.13 -9.49 3.21
CA PHE A 187 -10.05 -10.22 3.85
C PHE A 187 -10.38 -10.66 5.27
N THR A 188 -10.17 -11.95 5.54
CA THR A 188 -10.17 -12.62 6.85
C THR A 188 -8.98 -12.18 7.75
N LEU A 189 -8.41 -10.98 7.53
CA LEU A 189 -7.45 -10.29 8.40
C LEU A 189 -8.15 -9.29 9.34
N THR A 190 -9.47 -9.41 9.43
CA THR A 190 -10.43 -8.54 10.11
C THR A 190 -10.35 -8.56 11.64
N VAL A 191 -9.16 -8.79 12.22
CA VAL A 191 -9.07 -8.97 13.67
C VAL A 191 -9.18 -7.66 14.45
N ASP A 192 -8.94 -6.45 13.87
CA ASP A 192 -9.48 -5.18 14.43
C ASP A 192 -9.10 -3.90 13.63
N PHE A 193 -9.44 -3.82 12.34
CA PHE A 193 -9.26 -2.56 11.57
C PHE A 193 -10.51 -1.65 11.56
N ARG A 194 -11.62 -2.10 12.16
CA ARG A 194 -12.83 -1.29 12.35
C ARG A 194 -12.62 -0.36 13.55
N ILE A 195 -11.92 0.75 13.31
CA ILE A 195 -11.86 1.84 14.29
C ILE A 195 -13.31 2.34 14.47
N ASN A 196 -13.81 2.17 15.70
CA ASN A 196 -15.22 2.24 16.05
C ASN A 196 -15.81 3.65 15.79
N SER A 197 -16.76 3.78 14.87
CA SER A 197 -17.33 5.07 14.44
C SER A 197 -17.88 5.91 15.60
N ASP A 198 -18.41 5.25 16.63
CA ASP A 198 -18.97 5.91 17.81
C ASP A 198 -17.88 6.65 18.63
N LYS A 199 -16.63 6.16 18.58
CA LYS A 199 -15.49 6.85 19.23
C LYS A 199 -15.02 8.03 18.40
N ASP A 200 -15.12 7.95 17.08
CA ASP A 200 -14.67 9.00 16.18
C ASP A 200 -15.55 10.25 16.23
N ASP A 201 -16.87 10.09 16.35
CA ASP A 201 -17.78 11.23 16.46
C ASP A 201 -17.49 12.05 17.73
N LYS A 202 -17.13 11.39 18.83
CA LYS A 202 -16.70 12.06 20.06
C LYS A 202 -15.40 12.82 19.86
N ILE A 203 -14.40 12.18 19.26
CA ILE A 203 -13.08 12.76 18.97
C ILE A 203 -13.20 13.97 18.04
N LEU A 204 -14.01 13.84 16.99
CA LEU A 204 -14.26 14.90 16.01
C LEU A 204 -14.89 16.12 16.67
N LYS A 205 -15.84 15.89 17.59
CA LYS A 205 -16.50 16.95 18.34
C LYS A 205 -15.51 17.71 19.23
N GLU A 206 -14.63 17.00 19.93
CA GLU A 206 -13.59 17.61 20.79
C GLU A 206 -12.66 18.53 19.97
N ASP A 207 -12.12 18.05 18.84
CA ASP A 207 -11.22 18.86 17.99
C ASP A 207 -11.93 20.08 17.36
N ILE A 208 -13.20 19.92 16.97
CA ILE A 208 -14.02 21.02 16.43
C ILE A 208 -14.28 22.09 17.51
N GLU A 209 -14.59 21.69 18.74
CA GLU A 209 -14.80 22.62 19.85
C GLU A 209 -13.52 23.39 20.19
N ASP A 210 -12.36 22.74 20.20
CA ASP A 210 -11.07 23.40 20.46
C ASP A 210 -10.66 24.33 19.31
N LEU A 211 -10.96 23.97 18.06
CA LEU A 211 -10.77 24.87 16.91
C LEU A 211 -11.66 26.11 17.02
N HIS A 212 -12.90 25.97 17.48
CA HIS A 212 -13.82 27.09 17.68
C HIS A 212 -13.30 28.06 18.75
N LYS A 213 -12.85 27.55 19.89
CA LYS A 213 -12.23 28.38 20.96
C LYS A 213 -11.01 29.15 20.47
N PHE A 214 -10.17 28.50 19.65
CA PHE A 214 -9.00 29.16 19.06
C PHE A 214 -9.39 30.28 18.08
N GLN A 215 -10.47 30.10 17.31
CA GLN A 215 -11.00 31.13 16.41
C GLN A 215 -11.49 32.36 17.18
N GLU A 216 -12.26 32.15 18.26
CA GLU A 216 -12.75 33.22 19.13
C GLU A 216 -11.60 34.02 19.75
N ALA A 217 -10.55 33.34 20.22
CA ALA A 217 -9.37 34.00 20.82
C ALA A 217 -8.53 34.83 19.82
N LEU A 218 -8.72 34.65 18.50
CA LEU A 218 -8.08 35.46 17.45
C LEU A 218 -8.91 36.67 17.03
N GLU A 219 -10.09 36.89 17.64
CA GLU A 219 -10.99 38.01 17.35
C GLU A 219 -11.05 39.05 18.50
N GLU A 220 -10.46 38.74 19.65
CA GLU A 220 -10.19 39.64 20.79
C GLU A 220 -8.83 40.35 20.67
#